data_AF-F9XPM4-F1
#
_entry.id   AF-F9XPM4-F1
#
_cell.length_a   1.000
_cell.length_b   1.000
_cell.length_c   1.000
_cell.angle_alpha   90.00
_cell.angle_beta   90.00
_cell.angle_gamma   90.00
#
_symmetry.space_group_name_H-M   'P 1'
#
loop_
_entity.id
_entity.type
_entity.pdbx_description
1 polymer ?
#
loop_
_entity_poly.entity_id
_entity_poly.type
_entity_poly.pdbx_seq_one_letter_code
_entity_poly.pdbx_strand_id
1 'polypeptide(L)'
;MADSAEIPERPKDAAPAAEGEGDDKGPSKSALKKAAKEKEKAEKRARLAAEEAARKKEADANDISKEDYGELPLVRTSTGAKHEKLADLAEKHDGQAIEEGKGPAVIFRATVNNARNQGAKLSFLQFSQGPNTIQAVVAQSEKLSKQMVKFAGGIPTESEVVVHGTLQKPFEPVKSTTIQNLEVHITKLYILCKADSQLPLQVADAEGRIPAEGEENAVQDGKPIVSLNTRLNNRTIDLKANLNHAIFTIKYGVQKLFTEFLDERGFLGMNTPRMLGAATEGGSSVFEIKYFNDKAYLAQSPQLYKQMMIASRFERVMEIGPIFRAENSNTARHLTEFTGLDLEMAFEEDYHEVVTLLEELMLYIFNGLRTKYKKQTDLVRTVYQVEEFKLPPPGKVPRLHFKEGIAMLREAG
;
A
#
# COMPACT_ATOMS: atom_id res chain seq x y z
N MET A 1 -33.88 16.43 -12.78
CA MET A 1 -34.41 15.49 -13.78
C MET A 1 -33.43 15.50 -14.93
N ALA A 2 -32.70 14.41 -15.13
CA ALA A 2 -31.77 14.26 -16.23
C ALA A 2 -32.37 13.17 -17.14
N ASP A 3 -32.84 13.59 -18.31
CA ASP A 3 -33.42 12.72 -19.32
C ASP A 3 -32.37 11.79 -19.92
N SER A 4 -32.76 10.53 -20.05
CA SER A 4 -32.06 9.44 -20.70
C SER A 4 -31.91 9.69 -22.21
N ALA A 5 -30.69 9.69 -22.72
CA ALA A 5 -30.43 9.71 -24.15
C ALA A 5 -30.53 8.28 -24.73
N GLU A 6 -31.54 8.06 -25.58
CA GLU A 6 -31.69 6.86 -26.41
C GLU A 6 -30.62 6.81 -27.52
N ILE A 7 -30.11 5.62 -27.80
CA ILE A 7 -29.15 5.32 -28.87
C ILE A 7 -29.93 5.01 -30.15
N PRO A 8 -29.58 5.58 -31.33
CA PRO A 8 -30.34 5.41 -32.57
C PRO A 8 -30.13 4.03 -33.22
N GLU A 9 -31.23 3.41 -33.68
CA GLU A 9 -31.23 2.20 -34.50
C GLU A 9 -30.75 2.45 -35.94
N ARG A 10 -30.08 1.44 -36.51
CA ARG A 10 -29.49 1.45 -37.85
C ARG A 10 -30.57 1.19 -38.93
N PRO A 11 -30.54 1.87 -40.10
CA PRO A 11 -31.55 1.68 -41.14
C PRO A 11 -31.50 0.27 -41.74
N LYS A 12 -32.68 -0.29 -42.06
CA LYS A 12 -32.82 -1.53 -42.82
C LYS A 12 -32.60 -1.24 -44.31
N ASP A 13 -31.55 -1.80 -44.89
CA ASP A 13 -31.34 -1.79 -46.33
C ASP A 13 -32.34 -2.71 -47.03
N ALA A 14 -33.08 -2.14 -47.98
CA ALA A 14 -33.94 -2.85 -48.90
C ALA A 14 -33.10 -3.52 -50.01
N ALA A 15 -33.29 -4.82 -50.23
CA ALA A 15 -32.74 -5.54 -51.36
C ALA A 15 -33.77 -5.57 -52.52
N PRO A 16 -33.34 -5.46 -53.80
CA PRO A 16 -34.23 -5.45 -54.94
C PRO A 16 -34.61 -6.86 -55.39
N ALA A 17 -35.80 -6.98 -55.97
CA ALA A 17 -36.31 -8.19 -56.60
C ALA A 17 -35.63 -8.43 -57.96
N ALA A 18 -35.25 -9.68 -58.22
CA ALA A 18 -34.94 -10.20 -59.54
C ALA A 18 -35.52 -11.62 -59.66
N GLU A 19 -36.40 -11.82 -60.65
CA GLU A 19 -36.87 -13.12 -61.12
C GLU A 19 -35.77 -13.80 -61.94
N GLY A 20 -35.59 -15.10 -61.74
CA GLY A 20 -34.70 -15.95 -62.52
C GLY A 20 -34.87 -17.42 -62.11
N GLU A 21 -35.24 -18.25 -63.08
CA GLU A 21 -35.61 -19.66 -62.96
C GLU A 21 -34.49 -20.60 -62.46
N GLY A 22 -34.87 -21.62 -61.69
CA GLY A 22 -34.27 -22.97 -61.69
C GLY A 22 -32.84 -23.18 -61.16
N ASP A 23 -32.71 -23.69 -59.93
CA ASP A 23 -32.11 -25.02 -59.64
C ASP A 23 -32.16 -25.29 -58.12
N ASP A 24 -32.88 -26.32 -57.71
CA ASP A 24 -32.83 -26.88 -56.35
C ASP A 24 -31.50 -27.61 -56.16
N LYS A 25 -30.45 -26.87 -55.81
CA LYS A 25 -29.17 -27.45 -55.37
C LYS A 25 -29.02 -27.22 -53.89
N GLY A 26 -29.35 -28.28 -53.14
CA GLY A 26 -29.05 -28.40 -51.71
C GLY A 26 -27.60 -28.02 -51.37
N PRO A 27 -27.33 -27.68 -50.10
CA PRO A 27 -26.09 -27.04 -49.67
C PRO A 27 -24.85 -27.78 -50.17
N SER A 28 -23.84 -27.02 -50.63
CA SER A 28 -22.62 -27.59 -51.21
C SER A 28 -21.94 -28.55 -50.24
N LYS A 29 -21.28 -29.61 -50.76
CA LYS A 29 -20.54 -30.60 -49.96
C LYS A 29 -19.57 -29.97 -48.95
N SER A 30 -19.01 -28.78 -49.21
CA SER A 30 -18.12 -28.08 -48.29
C SER A 30 -18.88 -27.36 -47.16
N ALA A 31 -20.04 -26.76 -47.46
CA ALA A 31 -20.92 -26.12 -46.47
C ALA A 31 -21.50 -27.14 -45.49
N LEU A 32 -21.95 -28.30 -46.00
CA LEU A 32 -22.41 -29.43 -45.20
C LEU A 32 -21.31 -29.98 -44.27
N LYS A 33 -20.07 -30.08 -44.76
CA LYS A 33 -18.92 -30.58 -43.98
C LYS A 33 -18.46 -29.60 -42.90
N LYS A 34 -18.57 -28.28 -43.15
CA LYS A 34 -18.28 -27.23 -42.16
C LYS A 34 -19.34 -27.19 -41.06
N ALA A 35 -20.62 -27.25 -41.43
CA ALA A 35 -21.74 -27.31 -40.50
C ALA A 35 -21.68 -28.58 -39.61
N ALA A 36 -21.34 -29.73 -40.19
CA ALA A 36 -21.15 -30.98 -39.44
C ALA A 36 -20.00 -30.88 -38.42
N LYS A 37 -18.87 -30.26 -38.78
CA LYS A 37 -17.72 -30.06 -37.88
C LYS A 37 -18.01 -29.06 -36.76
N GLU A 38 -18.78 -28.01 -37.03
CA GLU A 38 -19.25 -27.07 -36.01
C GLU A 38 -20.25 -27.72 -35.06
N LYS A 39 -21.18 -28.54 -35.59
CA LYS A 39 -22.12 -29.32 -34.78
C LYS A 39 -21.40 -30.33 -33.88
N GLU A 40 -20.41 -31.07 -34.39
CA GLU A 40 -19.59 -31.99 -33.59
C GLU A 40 -18.78 -31.25 -32.51
N LYS A 41 -18.23 -30.07 -32.82
CA LYS A 41 -17.53 -29.22 -31.84
C LYS A 41 -18.47 -28.67 -30.77
N ALA A 42 -19.69 -28.30 -31.14
CA ALA A 42 -20.73 -27.84 -30.23
C ALA A 42 -21.23 -28.98 -29.34
N GLU A 43 -21.48 -30.17 -29.88
CA GLU A 43 -21.86 -31.38 -29.15
C GLU A 43 -20.75 -31.82 -28.18
N LYS A 44 -19.49 -31.77 -28.61
CA LYS A 44 -18.34 -32.05 -27.73
C LYS A 44 -18.22 -31.03 -26.59
N ARG A 45 -18.44 -29.74 -26.87
CA ARG A 45 -18.48 -28.69 -25.83
C ARG A 45 -19.65 -28.89 -24.86
N ALA A 46 -20.84 -29.21 -25.38
CA ALA A 46 -22.02 -29.46 -24.57
C ALA A 46 -21.86 -30.70 -23.69
N ARG A 47 -21.28 -31.79 -24.22
CA ARG A 47 -20.99 -33.01 -23.44
C ARG A 47 -19.98 -32.76 -22.33
N LEU A 48 -18.89 -32.05 -22.62
CA LEU A 48 -17.88 -31.68 -21.62
C LEU A 48 -18.49 -30.77 -20.54
N ALA A 49 -19.32 -29.79 -20.91
CA ALA A 49 -20.02 -28.94 -19.96
C ALA A 49 -21.03 -29.72 -19.11
N ALA A 50 -21.73 -30.70 -19.68
CA ALA A 50 -22.66 -31.57 -18.97
C ALA A 50 -21.94 -32.52 -18.01
N GLU A 51 -20.83 -33.14 -18.42
CA GLU A 51 -19.96 -33.96 -17.55
C GLU A 51 -19.37 -33.11 -16.42
N GLU A 52 -18.91 -31.89 -16.70
CA GLU A 52 -18.39 -30.97 -15.69
C GLU A 52 -19.48 -30.53 -14.70
N ALA A 53 -20.69 -30.23 -15.19
CA ALA A 53 -21.83 -29.87 -14.35
C ALA A 53 -22.32 -31.04 -13.48
N ALA A 54 -22.35 -32.27 -14.02
CA ALA A 54 -22.68 -33.47 -13.27
C ALA A 54 -21.65 -33.75 -12.16
N ARG A 55 -20.36 -33.66 -12.51
CA ARG A 55 -19.26 -33.83 -11.57
C ARG A 55 -19.21 -32.73 -10.51
N LYS A 56 -19.62 -31.50 -10.85
CA LYS A 56 -19.78 -30.39 -9.90
C LYS A 56 -20.96 -30.61 -8.96
N LYS A 57 -22.10 -31.08 -9.45
CA LYS A 57 -23.26 -31.46 -8.61
C LYS A 57 -22.94 -32.57 -7.62
N GLU A 58 -22.22 -33.59 -8.06
CA GLU A 58 -21.79 -34.71 -7.20
C GLU A 58 -20.73 -34.27 -6.18
N ALA A 59 -19.85 -33.34 -6.56
CA ALA A 59 -18.91 -32.70 -5.63
C ALA A 59 -19.63 -31.81 -4.60
N ASP A 60 -20.61 -31.01 -5.01
CA ASP A 60 -21.38 -30.13 -4.11
C ASP A 60 -22.23 -30.92 -3.12
N ALA A 61 -22.74 -32.10 -3.53
CA ALA A 61 -23.48 -33.00 -2.64
C ALA A 61 -22.62 -33.65 -1.55
N ASN A 62 -21.30 -33.74 -1.78
CA ASN A 62 -20.33 -34.35 -0.88
C ASN A 62 -19.45 -33.31 -0.15
N ASP A 63 -19.83 -32.03 -0.17
CA ASP A 63 -19.09 -30.97 0.52
C ASP A 63 -19.48 -30.91 2.01
N ILE A 64 -18.75 -31.68 2.81
CA ILE A 64 -18.93 -31.78 4.27
C ILE A 64 -18.71 -30.46 5.03
N SER A 65 -18.04 -29.48 4.43
CA SER A 65 -17.65 -28.23 5.11
C SER A 65 -18.22 -26.99 4.43
N LYS A 66 -19.34 -27.14 3.71
CA LYS A 66 -19.95 -26.08 2.89
C LYS A 66 -20.24 -24.78 3.66
N GLU A 67 -20.60 -24.88 4.93
CA GLU A 67 -20.92 -23.72 5.78
C GLU A 67 -19.68 -23.09 6.44
N ASP A 68 -18.51 -23.71 6.30
CA ASP A 68 -17.25 -23.28 6.93
C ASP A 68 -16.37 -22.43 6.00
N TYR A 69 -16.82 -22.16 4.77
CA TYR A 69 -16.15 -21.25 3.86
C TYR A 69 -17.11 -20.56 2.89
N GLY A 70 -16.65 -19.49 2.25
CA GLY A 70 -17.42 -18.80 1.22
C GLY A 70 -17.30 -17.30 1.31
N GLU A 71 -18.20 -16.59 0.64
CA GLU A 71 -18.29 -15.14 0.66
C GLU A 71 -19.36 -14.73 1.68
N LEU A 72 -18.98 -13.88 2.65
CA LEU A 72 -19.93 -13.34 3.63
C LEU A 72 -20.76 -12.22 2.99
N PRO A 73 -22.00 -12.02 3.46
CA PRO A 73 -22.80 -10.89 3.03
C PRO A 73 -22.16 -9.57 3.46
N LEU A 74 -22.47 -8.49 2.72
CA LEU A 74 -22.03 -7.14 3.06
C LEU A 74 -22.43 -6.78 4.49
N VAL A 75 -21.42 -6.51 5.34
CA VAL A 75 -21.63 -6.06 6.71
C VAL A 75 -22.15 -4.62 6.71
N ARG A 76 -23.42 -4.43 7.09
CA ARG A 76 -24.07 -3.10 7.15
C ARG A 76 -24.13 -2.52 8.56
N THR A 77 -23.98 -3.36 9.58
CA THR A 77 -24.01 -2.98 10.99
C THR A 77 -22.99 -3.83 11.74
N SER A 78 -22.39 -3.26 12.78
CA SER A 78 -21.47 -4.01 13.63
C SER A 78 -22.16 -5.25 14.20
N THR A 79 -21.50 -6.40 14.09
CA THR A 79 -21.97 -7.67 14.68
C THR A 79 -21.49 -7.83 16.12
N GLY A 80 -20.62 -6.94 16.61
CA GLY A 80 -19.96 -7.09 17.92
C GLY A 80 -18.91 -8.21 17.98
N ALA A 81 -18.60 -8.85 16.85
CA ALA A 81 -17.60 -9.91 16.79
C ALA A 81 -16.22 -9.40 17.19
N LYS A 82 -15.57 -10.10 18.11
CA LYS A 82 -14.19 -9.81 18.53
C LYS A 82 -13.24 -10.60 17.65
N HIS A 83 -12.27 -9.88 17.07
CA HIS A 83 -11.21 -10.46 16.25
C HIS A 83 -9.86 -10.10 16.88
N GLU A 84 -8.98 -11.09 16.97
CA GLU A 84 -7.63 -10.93 17.47
C GLU A 84 -6.74 -10.20 16.44
N LYS A 85 -5.68 -9.55 16.94
CA LYS A 85 -4.63 -8.98 16.09
C LYS A 85 -3.47 -9.94 16.00
N LEU A 86 -2.88 -10.06 14.82
CA LEU A 86 -1.70 -10.88 14.58
C LEU A 86 -0.52 -10.44 15.46
N ALA A 87 -0.39 -9.14 15.73
CA ALA A 87 0.61 -8.61 16.66
C ALA A 87 0.43 -9.18 18.08
N ASP A 88 -0.78 -9.12 18.61
CA ASP A 88 -1.11 -9.62 19.95
C ASP A 88 -0.93 -11.14 20.03
N LEU A 89 -1.31 -11.87 18.97
CA LEU A 89 -1.09 -13.32 18.88
C LEU A 89 0.40 -13.66 18.92
N ALA A 90 1.23 -12.92 18.18
CA ALA A 90 2.67 -13.11 18.19
C ALA A 90 3.27 -12.80 19.56
N GLU A 91 2.94 -11.65 20.15
CA GLU A 91 3.44 -11.28 21.49
C GLU A 91 3.06 -12.33 22.55
N LYS A 92 1.84 -12.85 22.47
CA LYS A 92 1.32 -13.79 23.47
C LYS A 92 1.83 -15.21 23.30
N HIS A 93 2.10 -15.67 22.07
CA HIS A 93 2.32 -17.10 21.79
C HIS A 93 3.64 -17.43 21.07
N ASP A 94 4.33 -16.46 20.49
CA ASP A 94 5.61 -16.71 19.83
C ASP A 94 6.65 -17.20 20.86
N GLY A 95 7.36 -18.29 20.53
CA GLY A 95 8.30 -18.96 21.43
C GLY A 95 7.68 -19.84 22.52
N GLN A 96 6.35 -19.90 22.66
CA GLN A 96 5.70 -20.80 23.62
C GLN A 96 5.64 -22.24 23.12
N ALA A 97 5.63 -23.19 24.05
CA ALA A 97 5.35 -24.58 23.74
C ALA A 97 3.87 -24.75 23.38
N ILE A 98 3.60 -25.11 22.13
CA ILE A 98 2.26 -25.48 21.66
C ILE A 98 2.30 -26.98 21.35
N GLU A 99 1.51 -27.77 22.08
CA GLU A 99 1.31 -29.18 21.76
C GLU A 99 0.61 -29.31 20.40
N GLU A 100 1.10 -30.23 19.56
CA GLU A 100 0.55 -30.48 18.24
C GLU A 100 -0.94 -30.79 18.31
N GLY A 101 -1.74 -30.06 17.54
CA GLY A 101 -3.20 -30.23 17.49
C GLY A 101 -3.95 -29.64 18.69
N LYS A 102 -3.28 -29.05 19.68
CA LYS A 102 -3.90 -28.49 20.89
C LYS A 102 -3.66 -27.00 21.12
N GLY A 103 -3.15 -26.28 20.12
CA GLY A 103 -2.99 -24.84 20.24
C GLY A 103 -4.33 -24.10 20.33
N PRO A 104 -4.28 -22.83 20.79
CA PRO A 104 -5.49 -22.04 21.05
C PRO A 104 -6.27 -21.79 19.76
N ALA A 105 -7.60 -21.82 19.88
CA ALA A 105 -8.49 -21.37 18.81
C ALA A 105 -8.41 -19.85 18.67
N VAL A 106 -8.28 -19.38 17.43
CA VAL A 106 -8.13 -17.96 17.10
C VAL A 106 -9.10 -17.55 16.01
N ILE A 107 -9.55 -16.30 16.08
CA ILE A 107 -10.38 -15.68 15.04
C ILE A 107 -9.81 -14.30 14.74
N PHE A 108 -9.43 -14.05 13.49
CA PHE A 108 -8.89 -12.75 13.08
C PHE A 108 -9.32 -12.38 11.67
N ARG A 109 -9.31 -11.07 11.37
CA ARG A 109 -9.51 -10.54 10.02
C ARG A 109 -8.16 -10.25 9.38
N ALA A 110 -7.92 -10.64 8.14
CA ALA A 110 -6.65 -10.32 7.48
C ALA A 110 -6.81 -10.14 5.97
N THR A 111 -5.81 -9.55 5.35
CA THR A 111 -5.68 -9.47 3.90
C THR A 111 -4.92 -10.71 3.39
N VAL A 112 -5.35 -11.30 2.28
CA VAL A 112 -4.64 -12.43 1.65
C VAL A 112 -3.46 -11.92 0.83
N ASN A 113 -2.22 -12.16 1.28
CA ASN A 113 -1.03 -11.80 0.52
C ASN A 113 -0.70 -12.84 -0.56
N ASN A 114 -0.93 -14.11 -0.25
CA ASN A 114 -0.70 -15.22 -1.14
C ASN A 114 -1.64 -16.38 -0.79
N ALA A 115 -2.13 -17.09 -1.79
CA ALA A 115 -2.92 -18.30 -1.63
C ALA A 115 -2.56 -19.27 -2.75
N ARG A 116 -2.22 -20.51 -2.40
CA ARG A 116 -1.87 -21.54 -3.37
C ARG A 116 -2.34 -22.91 -2.95
N ASN A 117 -2.84 -23.66 -3.92
CA ASN A 117 -3.16 -25.08 -3.76
C ASN A 117 -1.89 -25.93 -3.95
N GLN A 118 -1.59 -26.79 -2.99
CA GLN A 118 -0.56 -27.83 -3.07
C GLN A 118 -1.26 -29.18 -3.28
N GLY A 119 -1.67 -29.45 -4.51
CA GLY A 119 -2.53 -30.59 -4.83
C GLY A 119 -3.98 -30.39 -4.37
N ALA A 120 -4.76 -31.47 -4.34
CA ALA A 120 -6.21 -31.41 -4.05
C ALA A 120 -6.57 -31.46 -2.55
N LYS A 121 -5.58 -31.65 -1.68
CA LYS A 121 -5.78 -31.92 -0.24
C LYS A 121 -5.13 -30.91 0.68
N LEU A 122 -4.35 -29.97 0.16
CA LEU A 122 -3.59 -29.04 0.96
C LEU A 122 -3.50 -27.69 0.26
N SER A 123 -3.72 -26.63 1.01
CA SER A 123 -3.55 -25.25 0.55
C SER A 123 -2.77 -24.45 1.58
N PHE A 124 -1.86 -23.62 1.10
CA PHE A 124 -1.09 -22.69 1.90
C PHE A 124 -1.55 -21.28 1.59
N LEU A 125 -1.72 -20.49 2.64
CA LEU A 125 -2.07 -19.08 2.57
C LEU A 125 -1.08 -18.28 3.40
N GLN A 126 -0.85 -17.04 2.99
CA GLN A 126 -0.15 -16.04 3.79
C GLN A 126 -1.10 -14.87 4.00
N PHE A 127 -1.30 -14.50 5.26
CA PHE A 127 -2.16 -13.41 5.65
C PHE A 127 -1.34 -12.23 6.16
N SER A 128 -1.87 -11.01 6.01
CA SER A 128 -1.32 -9.80 6.60
C SER A 128 -2.33 -8.99 7.40
N GLN A 129 -1.83 -8.31 8.42
CA GLN A 129 -2.51 -7.22 9.13
C GLN A 129 -1.49 -6.09 9.32
N GLY A 130 -1.51 -5.11 8.40
CA GLY A 130 -0.46 -4.11 8.33
C GLY A 130 0.91 -4.80 8.13
N PRO A 131 1.93 -4.50 8.96
CA PRO A 131 3.27 -5.06 8.79
C PRO A 131 3.41 -6.51 9.27
N ASN A 132 2.40 -7.07 9.95
CA ASN A 132 2.48 -8.42 10.50
C ASN A 132 1.94 -9.42 9.49
N THR A 133 2.72 -10.43 9.18
CA THR A 133 2.34 -11.55 8.30
C THR A 133 2.49 -12.88 9.02
N ILE A 134 1.60 -13.82 8.69
CA ILE A 134 1.58 -15.18 9.25
C ILE A 134 1.20 -16.18 8.17
N GLN A 135 1.72 -17.40 8.28
CA GLN A 135 1.34 -18.52 7.41
C GLN A 135 0.09 -19.21 7.95
N ALA A 136 -0.71 -19.74 7.04
CA ALA A 136 -1.86 -20.55 7.35
C ALA A 136 -1.99 -21.74 6.39
N VAL A 137 -2.58 -22.81 6.89
CA VAL A 137 -2.76 -24.08 6.16
C VAL A 137 -4.19 -24.55 6.25
N VAL A 138 -4.74 -24.99 5.11
CA VAL A 138 -5.99 -25.75 5.03
C VAL A 138 -5.66 -27.13 4.50
N ALA A 139 -5.90 -28.17 5.30
CA ALA A 139 -5.71 -29.55 4.90
C ALA A 139 -7.05 -30.31 4.90
N GLN A 140 -7.28 -31.12 3.86
CA GLN A 140 -8.46 -31.98 3.78
C GLN A 140 -8.47 -32.96 4.95
N SER A 141 -9.61 -33.07 5.64
CA SER A 141 -9.80 -33.97 6.78
C SER A 141 -11.22 -34.53 6.79
N GLU A 142 -11.59 -35.23 7.87
CA GLU A 142 -12.97 -35.65 8.13
C GLU A 142 -13.93 -34.48 8.34
N LYS A 143 -13.41 -33.27 8.60
CA LYS A 143 -14.21 -32.04 8.83
C LYS A 143 -14.07 -31.01 7.71
N LEU A 144 -12.98 -31.05 6.94
CA LEU A 144 -12.68 -30.05 5.90
C LEU A 144 -12.64 -30.72 4.52
N SER A 145 -13.49 -30.26 3.61
CA SER A 145 -13.63 -30.84 2.28
C SER A 145 -12.50 -30.43 1.33
N LYS A 146 -12.37 -31.15 0.19
CA LYS A 146 -11.43 -30.77 -0.89
C LYS A 146 -11.86 -29.47 -1.57
N GLN A 147 -13.16 -29.16 -1.53
CA GLN A 147 -13.78 -27.98 -2.11
C GLN A 147 -13.36 -26.74 -1.31
N MET A 148 -13.37 -26.82 0.02
CA MET A 148 -12.83 -25.78 0.90
C MET A 148 -11.33 -25.55 0.65
N VAL A 149 -10.53 -26.61 0.55
CA VAL A 149 -9.10 -26.52 0.21
C VAL A 149 -8.90 -25.76 -1.11
N LYS A 150 -9.63 -26.18 -2.15
CA LYS A 150 -9.58 -25.56 -3.48
C LYS A 150 -10.00 -24.10 -3.45
N PHE A 151 -11.07 -23.78 -2.71
CA PHE A 151 -11.56 -22.41 -2.50
C PHE A 151 -10.47 -21.55 -1.85
N ALA A 152 -9.92 -22.00 -0.73
CA ALA A 152 -8.92 -21.27 0.03
C ALA A 152 -7.68 -20.96 -0.82
N GLY A 153 -7.15 -21.95 -1.54
CA GLY A 153 -6.00 -21.76 -2.44
C GLY A 153 -6.31 -20.98 -3.73
N GLY A 154 -7.57 -20.57 -3.95
CA GLY A 154 -8.02 -19.81 -5.11
C GLY A 154 -8.56 -18.41 -4.76
N ILE A 155 -8.45 -17.99 -3.49
CA ILE A 155 -8.83 -16.63 -3.07
C ILE A 155 -7.88 -15.63 -3.74
N PRO A 156 -8.38 -14.61 -4.46
CA PRO A 156 -7.53 -13.57 -5.02
C PRO A 156 -6.70 -12.87 -3.94
N THR A 157 -5.45 -12.55 -4.25
CA THR A 157 -4.61 -11.70 -3.41
C THR A 157 -5.30 -10.35 -3.17
N GLU A 158 -5.02 -9.71 -2.04
CA GLU A 158 -5.67 -8.48 -1.57
C GLU A 158 -7.13 -8.61 -1.14
N SER A 159 -7.71 -9.82 -1.17
CA SER A 159 -9.03 -10.06 -0.57
C SER A 159 -8.95 -9.96 0.95
N GLU A 160 -9.95 -9.35 1.58
CA GLU A 160 -10.12 -9.35 3.04
C GLU A 160 -10.90 -10.59 3.46
N VAL A 161 -10.39 -11.29 4.47
CA VAL A 161 -10.99 -12.54 4.97
C VAL A 161 -11.17 -12.52 6.49
N VAL A 162 -12.14 -13.29 7.00
CA VAL A 162 -12.18 -13.75 8.39
C VAL A 162 -11.66 -15.17 8.44
N VAL A 163 -10.66 -15.38 9.27
CA VAL A 163 -9.98 -16.65 9.45
C VAL A 163 -10.35 -17.18 10.83
N HIS A 164 -10.89 -18.39 10.87
CA HIS A 164 -10.99 -19.19 12.09
C HIS A 164 -9.97 -20.30 11.99
N GLY A 165 -9.24 -20.56 13.06
CA GLY A 165 -8.27 -21.64 13.08
C GLY A 165 -7.76 -21.96 14.46
N THR A 166 -6.78 -22.85 14.51
CA THR A 166 -5.99 -23.14 15.71
C THR A 166 -4.55 -22.76 15.43
N LEU A 167 -3.92 -22.05 16.36
CA LEU A 167 -2.48 -21.80 16.28
C LEU A 167 -1.72 -23.12 16.46
N GLN A 168 -0.65 -23.28 15.68
CA GLN A 168 0.25 -24.42 15.74
C GLN A 168 1.68 -23.93 15.61
N LYS A 169 2.62 -24.77 16.03
CA LYS A 169 4.04 -24.55 15.75
C LYS A 169 4.36 -25.15 14.38
N PRO A 170 4.90 -24.38 13.42
CA PRO A 170 5.32 -24.91 12.14
C PRO A 170 6.51 -25.86 12.35
N PHE A 171 6.69 -26.80 11.43
CA PHE A 171 7.81 -27.76 11.47
C PHE A 171 9.17 -27.04 11.43
N GLU A 172 9.28 -26.03 10.58
CA GLU A 172 10.40 -25.09 10.51
C GLU A 172 9.90 -23.65 10.53
N PRO A 173 10.69 -22.67 11.05
CA PRO A 173 10.31 -21.27 11.01
C PRO A 173 10.01 -20.78 9.59
N VAL A 174 8.85 -20.15 9.40
CA VAL A 174 8.37 -19.70 8.09
C VAL A 174 8.99 -18.35 7.71
N LYS A 175 10.16 -18.41 7.10
CA LYS A 175 11.00 -17.24 6.77
C LYS A 175 10.33 -16.18 5.88
N SER A 176 9.31 -16.54 5.11
CA SER A 176 8.56 -15.61 4.24
C SER A 176 7.56 -14.73 4.98
N THR A 177 7.45 -14.90 6.30
CA THR A 177 6.53 -14.15 7.16
C THR A 177 7.28 -13.44 8.29
N THR A 178 6.63 -12.47 8.93
CA THR A 178 7.21 -11.78 10.09
C THR A 178 7.00 -12.59 11.37
N ILE A 179 5.91 -13.37 11.46
CA ILE A 179 5.60 -14.26 12.57
C ILE A 179 6.01 -15.68 12.15
N GLN A 180 7.27 -16.02 12.37
CA GLN A 180 7.88 -17.19 11.75
C GLN A 180 7.63 -18.49 12.51
N ASN A 181 7.42 -18.43 13.83
CA ASN A 181 7.30 -19.62 14.68
C ASN A 181 5.86 -20.02 14.98
N LEU A 182 4.87 -19.40 14.33
CA LEU A 182 3.46 -19.73 14.45
C LEU A 182 2.86 -19.93 13.06
N GLU A 183 1.96 -20.91 12.96
CA GLU A 183 1.15 -21.17 11.77
C GLU A 183 -0.31 -21.36 12.19
N VAL A 184 -1.25 -20.93 11.34
CA VAL A 184 -2.68 -21.09 11.59
C VAL A 184 -3.20 -22.31 10.81
N HIS A 185 -3.65 -23.34 11.50
CA HIS A 185 -4.43 -24.42 10.89
C HIS A 185 -5.88 -23.97 10.81
N ILE A 186 -6.33 -23.67 9.59
CA ILE A 186 -7.64 -23.06 9.32
C ILE A 186 -8.75 -24.09 9.53
N THR A 187 -9.79 -23.68 10.23
CA THR A 187 -11.03 -24.44 10.44
C THR A 187 -12.21 -23.82 9.72
N LYS A 188 -12.25 -22.49 9.57
CA LYS A 188 -13.24 -21.77 8.73
C LYS A 188 -12.57 -20.58 8.02
N LEU A 189 -12.99 -20.28 6.81
CA LEU A 189 -12.40 -19.20 6.02
C LEU A 189 -13.44 -18.50 5.15
N TYR A 190 -13.69 -17.24 5.47
CA TYR A 190 -14.71 -16.46 4.79
C TYR A 190 -14.12 -15.21 4.14
N ILE A 191 -14.52 -14.89 2.91
CA ILE A 191 -14.18 -13.63 2.26
C ILE A 191 -15.18 -12.55 2.70
N LEU A 192 -14.67 -11.46 3.27
CA LEU A 192 -15.45 -10.26 3.59
C LEU A 192 -15.54 -9.31 2.41
N CYS A 193 -14.41 -9.11 1.73
CA CYS A 193 -14.31 -8.26 0.56
C CYS A 193 -13.37 -8.93 -0.43
N LYS A 194 -13.94 -9.37 -1.55
CA LYS A 194 -13.19 -10.02 -2.61
C LYS A 194 -12.48 -8.98 -3.44
N ALA A 195 -11.18 -9.16 -3.66
CA ALA A 195 -10.42 -8.36 -4.60
C ALA A 195 -10.60 -8.89 -6.03
N ASP A 196 -10.37 -8.01 -7.01
CA ASP A 196 -10.29 -8.42 -8.40
C ASP A 196 -9.09 -9.35 -8.62
N SER A 197 -9.27 -10.36 -9.47
CA SER A 197 -8.19 -11.32 -9.77
C SER A 197 -7.02 -10.71 -10.55
N GLN A 198 -7.23 -9.56 -11.20
CA GLN A 198 -6.20 -8.82 -11.91
C GLN A 198 -6.05 -7.44 -11.29
N LEU A 199 -4.96 -7.24 -10.56
CA LEU A 199 -4.62 -5.96 -9.96
C LEU A 199 -3.69 -5.18 -10.90
N PRO A 200 -3.79 -3.84 -10.95
CA PRO A 200 -2.92 -3.01 -11.78
C PRO A 200 -1.45 -2.99 -11.32
N LEU A 201 -1.22 -3.39 -10.07
CA LEU A 201 0.09 -3.56 -9.43
C LEU A 201 -0.03 -4.70 -8.41
N GLN A 202 0.98 -5.55 -8.26
CA GLN A 202 1.06 -6.48 -7.14
C GLN A 202 1.81 -5.82 -5.99
N VAL A 203 1.37 -6.05 -4.73
CA VAL A 203 2.06 -5.49 -3.55
C VAL A 203 3.52 -5.93 -3.49
N ALA A 204 3.82 -7.18 -3.88
CA ALA A 204 5.18 -7.71 -3.95
C ALA A 204 6.11 -6.89 -4.87
N ASP A 205 5.57 -6.28 -5.93
CA ASP A 205 6.36 -5.46 -6.85
C ASP A 205 6.71 -4.08 -6.25
N ALA A 206 6.00 -3.67 -5.18
CA ALA A 206 6.25 -2.45 -4.42
C ALA A 206 7.19 -2.64 -3.21
N GLU A 207 7.55 -3.88 -2.86
CA GLU A 207 8.51 -4.19 -1.77
C GLU A 207 9.97 -3.96 -2.20
N GLY A 208 10.25 -3.97 -3.52
CA GLY A 208 11.59 -3.74 -4.07
C GLY A 208 11.92 -2.25 -4.30
N ARG A 209 13.18 -1.99 -4.67
CA ARG A 209 13.65 -0.63 -5.00
C ARG A 209 12.93 -0.10 -6.24
N ILE A 210 12.93 1.21 -6.43
CA ILE A 210 12.59 1.80 -7.74
C ILE A 210 13.80 1.73 -8.70
N PRO A 211 13.58 1.76 -10.03
CA PRO A 211 14.67 1.84 -10.99
C PRO A 211 15.47 3.12 -10.78
N ALA A 212 16.80 3.05 -10.92
CA ALA A 212 17.62 4.26 -10.98
C ALA A 212 17.40 4.98 -12.32
N GLU A 213 17.82 6.23 -12.40
CA GLU A 213 17.77 6.99 -13.65
C GLU A 213 18.60 6.27 -14.73
N GLY A 214 17.99 6.03 -15.89
CA GLY A 214 18.61 5.25 -16.98
C GLY A 214 18.45 3.72 -16.88
N GLU A 215 17.81 3.19 -15.83
CA GLU A 215 17.61 1.74 -15.61
C GLU A 215 16.17 1.27 -15.84
N GLU A 216 15.44 1.83 -16.81
CA GLU A 216 13.98 1.62 -16.96
C GLU A 216 13.56 0.16 -17.19
N ASN A 217 14.46 -0.67 -17.71
CA ASN A 217 14.25 -2.11 -17.95
C ASN A 217 14.97 -3.00 -16.92
N ALA A 218 15.39 -2.44 -15.79
CA ALA A 218 16.06 -3.22 -14.76
C ALA A 218 15.16 -4.34 -14.22
N VAL A 219 15.81 -5.47 -13.92
CA VAL A 219 15.17 -6.68 -13.41
C VAL A 219 15.76 -6.99 -12.04
N GLN A 220 14.90 -7.30 -11.08
CA GLN A 220 15.27 -7.79 -9.75
C GLN A 220 14.63 -9.16 -9.56
N ASP A 221 15.44 -10.17 -9.22
CA ASP A 221 15.00 -11.56 -9.00
C ASP A 221 14.15 -12.14 -10.16
N GLY A 222 14.54 -11.82 -11.39
CA GLY A 222 13.86 -12.28 -12.61
C GLY A 222 12.54 -11.56 -12.92
N LYS A 223 12.19 -10.51 -12.18
CA LYS A 223 11.01 -9.67 -12.43
C LYS A 223 11.39 -8.23 -12.79
N PRO A 224 10.68 -7.57 -13.72
CA PRO A 224 10.88 -6.15 -13.99
C PRO A 224 10.65 -5.29 -12.74
N ILE A 225 11.53 -4.31 -12.52
CA ILE A 225 11.36 -3.35 -11.43
C ILE A 225 10.29 -2.33 -11.84
N VAL A 226 9.25 -2.18 -11.03
CA VAL A 226 8.15 -1.24 -11.32
C VAL A 226 8.59 0.21 -11.09
N SER A 227 8.39 1.05 -12.11
CA SER A 227 8.73 2.47 -12.10
C SER A 227 7.97 3.27 -11.03
N LEU A 228 8.55 4.38 -10.57
CA LEU A 228 7.92 5.26 -9.59
C LEU A 228 6.56 5.78 -10.08
N ASN A 229 6.44 6.17 -11.34
CA ASN A 229 5.17 6.66 -11.91
C ASN A 229 4.05 5.60 -11.84
N THR A 230 4.35 4.34 -12.17
CA THR A 230 3.36 3.26 -12.05
C THR A 230 2.94 3.03 -10.60
N ARG A 231 3.88 3.11 -9.65
CA ARG A 231 3.57 3.02 -8.21
C ARG A 231 2.70 4.17 -7.73
N LEU A 232 3.02 5.41 -8.12
CA LEU A 232 2.25 6.61 -7.74
C LEU A 232 0.84 6.62 -8.36
N ASN A 233 0.67 6.15 -9.60
CA ASN A 233 -0.65 5.97 -10.21
C ASN A 233 -1.50 4.89 -9.53
N ASN A 234 -0.86 3.97 -8.80
CA ASN A 234 -1.50 2.89 -8.05
C ASN A 234 -1.20 2.98 -6.54
N ARG A 235 -1.13 4.22 -6.02
CA ARG A 235 -0.58 4.51 -4.69
C ARG A 235 -1.27 3.75 -3.55
N THR A 236 -2.55 3.44 -3.68
CA THR A 236 -3.29 2.68 -2.66
C THR A 236 -2.79 1.25 -2.49
N ILE A 237 -2.33 0.60 -3.58
CA ILE A 237 -1.72 -0.73 -3.53
C ILE A 237 -0.26 -0.62 -3.09
N ASP A 238 0.47 0.34 -3.66
CA ASP A 238 1.88 0.58 -3.34
C ASP A 238 2.08 0.86 -1.83
N LEU A 239 1.20 1.62 -1.20
CA LEU A 239 1.23 1.91 0.25
C LEU A 239 1.04 0.69 1.14
N LYS A 240 0.55 -0.45 0.62
CA LYS A 240 0.42 -1.70 1.39
C LYS A 240 1.75 -2.43 1.56
N ALA A 241 2.76 -2.10 0.77
CA ALA A 241 4.10 -2.68 0.91
C ALA A 241 4.71 -2.32 2.26
N ASN A 242 5.36 -3.28 2.91
CA ASN A 242 6.03 -3.09 4.20
C ASN A 242 7.08 -1.99 4.13
N LEU A 243 7.78 -1.89 3.00
CA LEU A 243 8.72 -0.80 2.72
C LEU A 243 8.07 0.58 2.85
N ASN A 244 6.92 0.81 2.23
CA ASN A 244 6.20 2.08 2.33
C ASN A 244 5.68 2.32 3.74
N HIS A 245 5.12 1.31 4.42
CA HIS A 245 4.74 1.42 5.83
C HIS A 245 5.91 1.86 6.71
N ALA A 246 7.11 1.32 6.50
CA ALA A 246 8.32 1.74 7.21
C ALA A 246 8.70 3.20 6.90
N ILE A 247 8.74 3.58 5.62
CA ILE A 247 9.05 4.96 5.19
C ILE A 247 8.08 5.97 5.82
N PHE A 248 6.77 5.69 5.79
CA PHE A 248 5.76 6.59 6.39
C PHE A 248 5.82 6.61 7.91
N THR A 249 6.16 5.49 8.56
CA THR A 249 6.38 5.45 10.00
C THR A 249 7.60 6.28 10.39
N ILE A 250 8.70 6.22 9.63
CA ILE A 250 9.88 7.07 9.82
C ILE A 250 9.52 8.54 9.59
N LYS A 251 8.77 8.86 8.52
CA LYS A 251 8.31 10.22 8.23
C LYS A 251 7.51 10.81 9.40
N TYR A 252 6.57 10.04 9.95
CA TYR A 252 5.85 10.44 11.17
C TYR A 252 6.78 10.55 12.38
N GLY A 253 7.77 9.65 12.50
CA GLY A 253 8.78 9.71 13.56
C GLY A 253 9.58 11.00 13.56
N VAL A 254 9.93 11.54 12.39
CA VAL A 254 10.56 12.88 12.28
C VAL A 254 9.66 13.95 12.87
N GLN A 255 8.37 13.98 12.48
CA GLN A 255 7.41 14.97 13.00
C GLN A 255 7.23 14.84 14.51
N LYS A 256 7.10 13.61 15.01
CA LYS A 256 6.93 13.34 16.44
C LYS A 256 8.14 13.79 17.25
N LEU A 257 9.36 13.45 16.81
CA LEU A 257 10.60 13.83 17.49
C LEU A 257 10.85 15.35 17.44
N PHE A 258 10.49 16.00 16.33
CA PHE A 258 10.51 17.45 16.20
C PHE A 258 9.59 18.10 17.25
N THR A 259 8.33 17.66 17.32
CA THR A 259 7.37 18.18 18.31
C THR A 259 7.80 17.88 19.74
N GLU A 260 8.22 16.65 20.05
CA GLU A 260 8.68 16.23 21.39
C GLU A 260 9.82 17.14 21.89
N PHE A 261 10.85 17.36 21.07
CA PHE A 261 11.99 18.20 21.43
C PHE A 261 11.63 19.67 21.71
N LEU A 262 10.74 20.22 20.90
CA LEU A 262 10.35 21.63 20.98
C LEU A 262 9.31 21.87 22.09
N ASP A 263 8.37 20.96 22.29
CA ASP A 263 7.39 21.02 23.37
C ASP A 263 8.08 21.00 24.74
N GLU A 264 9.09 20.13 24.92
CA GLU A 264 9.95 20.12 26.13
C GLU A 264 10.70 21.44 26.37
N ARG A 265 10.83 22.30 25.35
CA ARG A 265 11.49 23.61 25.40
C ARG A 265 10.49 24.77 25.35
N GLY A 266 9.21 24.50 25.59
CA GLY A 266 8.17 25.52 25.72
C GLY A 266 7.74 26.15 24.39
N PHE A 267 7.97 25.48 23.25
CA PHE A 267 7.45 25.96 21.98
C PHE A 267 5.94 25.74 21.88
N LEU A 268 5.22 26.78 21.46
CA LEU A 268 3.80 26.69 21.20
C LEU A 268 3.53 26.24 19.76
N GLY A 269 2.75 25.16 19.61
CA GLY A 269 2.22 24.74 18.30
C GLY A 269 1.17 25.72 17.76
N MET A 270 1.32 26.14 16.50
CA MET A 270 0.38 27.04 15.82
C MET A 270 -0.15 26.49 14.50
N ASN A 271 -1.25 27.08 14.03
CA ASN A 271 -1.81 26.84 12.71
C ASN A 271 -2.09 28.18 12.04
N THR A 272 -1.35 28.46 10.97
CA THR A 272 -1.41 29.71 10.22
C THR A 272 -2.18 29.52 8.91
N PRO A 273 -2.88 30.55 8.42
CA PRO A 273 -3.64 30.44 7.18
C PRO A 273 -2.72 30.24 5.98
N ARG A 274 -3.18 29.45 5.02
CA ARG A 274 -2.42 29.12 3.80
C ARG A 274 -2.87 29.89 2.57
N MET A 275 -3.95 30.67 2.70
CA MET A 275 -4.43 31.58 1.67
C MET A 275 -4.10 33.02 2.08
N LEU A 276 -3.39 33.72 1.21
CA LEU A 276 -2.91 35.07 1.42
C LEU A 276 -3.63 36.04 0.48
N GLY A 277 -3.88 37.25 0.95
CA GLY A 277 -4.47 38.31 0.13
C GLY A 277 -3.52 38.89 -0.93
N ALA A 278 -2.21 38.63 -0.81
CA ALA A 278 -1.19 39.06 -1.75
C ALA A 278 -0.04 38.04 -1.79
N ALA A 279 0.75 38.07 -2.86
CA ALA A 279 2.01 37.33 -2.92
C ALA A 279 3.03 37.94 -1.94
N THR A 280 3.51 37.17 -0.97
CA THR A 280 4.33 37.68 0.15
C THR A 280 5.85 37.60 -0.08
N GLU A 281 6.31 36.76 -1.00
CA GLU A 281 7.74 36.56 -1.28
C GLU A 281 8.03 37.05 -2.71
N GLY A 282 8.66 38.21 -2.85
CA GLY A 282 9.02 38.78 -4.15
C GLY A 282 10.15 37.98 -4.81
N GLY A 283 9.90 37.45 -6.01
CA GLY A 283 10.94 36.81 -6.85
C GLY A 283 10.70 35.34 -7.18
N SER A 284 9.71 34.69 -6.59
CA SER A 284 9.35 33.29 -6.86
C SER A 284 7.94 33.19 -7.46
N SER A 285 7.68 32.12 -8.21
CA SER A 285 6.35 31.81 -8.70
C SER A 285 5.44 31.42 -7.53
N VAL A 286 4.21 31.96 -7.48
CA VAL A 286 3.19 31.62 -6.47
C VAL A 286 1.95 31.00 -7.14
N PHE A 287 1.26 30.10 -6.43
CA PHE A 287 -0.04 29.60 -6.90
C PHE A 287 -1.13 30.63 -6.60
N GLU A 288 -1.72 31.17 -7.66
CA GLU A 288 -2.93 32.00 -7.60
C GLU A 288 -4.18 31.11 -7.59
N ILE A 289 -5.11 31.38 -6.68
CA ILE A 289 -6.40 30.72 -6.58
C ILE A 289 -7.53 31.75 -6.66
N LYS A 290 -8.65 31.35 -7.25
CA LYS A 290 -9.86 32.17 -7.26
C LYS A 290 -10.48 32.17 -5.86
N TYR A 291 -10.70 33.35 -5.28
CA TYR A 291 -11.33 33.52 -3.99
C TYR A 291 -12.55 34.43 -4.11
N PHE A 292 -13.72 33.82 -4.39
CA PHE A 292 -14.96 34.53 -4.75
C PHE A 292 -14.76 35.43 -5.98
N ASN A 293 -14.89 36.74 -5.80
CA ASN A 293 -14.68 37.76 -6.83
C ASN A 293 -13.23 38.29 -6.85
N ASP A 294 -12.41 37.86 -5.89
CA ASP A 294 -11.02 38.27 -5.71
C ASP A 294 -10.06 37.12 -6.01
N LYS A 295 -8.76 37.42 -5.87
CA LYS A 295 -7.67 36.47 -5.95
C LYS A 295 -7.11 36.22 -4.55
N ALA A 296 -6.68 35.00 -4.30
CA ALA A 296 -5.83 34.67 -3.16
C ALA A 296 -4.62 33.88 -3.65
N TYR A 297 -3.62 33.76 -2.80
CA TYR A 297 -2.35 33.11 -3.12
C TYR A 297 -2.03 32.05 -2.07
N LEU A 298 -1.50 30.91 -2.49
CA LEU A 298 -1.03 29.89 -1.54
C LEU A 298 0.30 30.30 -0.92
N ALA A 299 0.39 30.21 0.41
CA ALA A 299 1.58 30.59 1.16
C ALA A 299 2.75 29.65 0.88
N GLN A 300 3.90 30.21 0.49
CA GLN A 300 5.11 29.43 0.21
C GLN A 300 5.90 29.04 1.46
N SER A 301 5.62 29.68 2.59
CA SER A 301 6.13 29.33 3.91
C SER A 301 5.27 30.04 4.96
N PRO A 302 5.24 29.57 6.21
CA PRO A 302 4.61 30.31 7.30
C PRO A 302 5.51 31.44 7.86
N GLN A 303 6.60 31.81 7.18
CA GLN A 303 7.65 32.67 7.73
C GLN A 303 7.12 34.00 8.28
N LEU A 304 6.30 34.70 7.50
CA LEU A 304 5.73 35.98 7.94
C LEU A 304 4.86 35.83 9.19
N TYR A 305 4.03 34.79 9.25
CA TYR A 305 3.15 34.56 10.40
C TYR A 305 3.93 34.20 11.66
N LYS A 306 4.97 33.37 11.56
CA LYS A 306 5.82 33.05 12.71
C LYS A 306 6.47 34.30 13.29
N GLN A 307 6.99 35.19 12.44
CA GLN A 307 7.58 36.45 12.88
C GLN A 307 6.53 37.41 13.48
N MET A 308 5.32 37.47 12.92
CA MET A 308 4.21 38.21 13.52
C MET A 308 3.86 37.68 14.92
N MET A 309 3.97 36.37 15.13
CA MET A 309 3.73 35.75 16.44
C MET A 309 4.84 36.11 17.43
N ILE A 310 6.11 36.08 17.04
CA ILE A 310 7.21 36.60 17.86
C ILE A 310 6.96 38.06 18.25
N ALA A 311 6.63 38.90 17.27
CA ALA A 311 6.29 40.32 17.49
C ALA A 311 5.06 40.50 18.39
N SER A 312 4.15 39.51 18.42
CA SER A 312 2.97 39.45 19.28
C SER A 312 3.26 38.84 20.65
N ARG A 313 4.53 38.77 21.07
CA ARG A 313 5.00 38.28 22.37
C ARG A 313 4.88 36.78 22.59
N PHE A 314 4.78 36.00 21.52
CA PHE A 314 4.98 34.55 21.62
C PHE A 314 6.48 34.28 21.46
N GLU A 315 7.19 33.96 22.54
CA GLU A 315 8.65 33.86 22.51
C GLU A 315 9.17 32.67 21.68
N ARG A 316 8.41 31.57 21.61
CA ARG A 316 8.81 30.31 20.97
C ARG A 316 7.62 29.67 20.30
N VAL A 317 7.71 29.45 18.99
CA VAL A 317 6.60 28.94 18.18
C VAL A 317 7.05 27.90 17.18
N MET A 318 6.19 26.91 16.92
CA MET A 318 6.43 25.86 15.94
C MET A 318 5.17 25.58 15.11
N GLU A 319 5.36 25.16 13.87
CA GLU A 319 4.27 24.76 12.98
C GLU A 319 4.67 23.56 12.11
N ILE A 320 3.74 22.62 11.97
CA ILE A 320 3.81 21.53 11.00
C ILE A 320 2.64 21.69 10.04
N GLY A 321 2.91 21.96 8.76
CA GLY A 321 1.84 22.25 7.82
C GLY A 321 2.27 22.25 6.36
N PRO A 322 1.31 22.40 5.43
CA PRO A 322 1.59 22.37 4.00
C PRO A 322 2.34 23.63 3.56
N ILE A 323 3.32 23.43 2.69
CA ILE A 323 4.11 24.44 2.00
C ILE A 323 3.94 24.23 0.49
N PHE A 324 3.80 25.34 -0.23
CA PHE A 324 3.62 25.32 -1.68
C PHE A 324 4.78 26.00 -2.41
N ARG A 325 5.29 25.36 -3.46
CA ARG A 325 6.34 25.89 -4.34
C ARG A 325 5.84 25.80 -5.78
N ALA A 326 5.70 26.95 -6.44
CA ALA A 326 5.09 27.01 -7.78
C ALA A 326 6.13 27.07 -8.91
N GLU A 327 7.40 26.91 -8.59
CA GLU A 327 8.47 26.75 -9.56
C GLU A 327 8.20 25.49 -10.42
N ASN A 328 8.24 25.65 -11.74
CA ASN A 328 8.09 24.53 -12.68
C ASN A 328 9.39 23.72 -12.74
N SER A 329 9.66 22.96 -11.68
CA SER A 329 10.85 22.13 -11.52
C SER A 329 10.45 20.68 -11.32
N ASN A 330 10.63 19.86 -12.37
CA ASN A 330 10.39 18.43 -12.31
C ASN A 330 11.72 17.70 -12.06
N THR A 331 12.07 17.51 -10.79
CA THR A 331 13.29 16.79 -10.38
C THR A 331 12.96 15.77 -9.28
N ALA A 332 13.87 14.83 -9.03
CA ALA A 332 13.73 13.87 -7.94
C ALA A 332 13.72 14.49 -6.53
N ARG A 333 13.96 15.80 -6.38
CA ARG A 333 14.08 16.50 -5.08
C ARG A 333 13.04 17.59 -4.87
N HIS A 334 12.25 17.93 -5.89
CA HIS A 334 11.28 19.02 -5.82
C HIS A 334 9.84 18.49 -5.83
N LEU A 335 9.03 18.99 -4.92
CA LEU A 335 7.58 18.81 -4.87
C LEU A 335 6.93 20.19 -4.86
N THR A 336 5.78 20.31 -5.53
CA THR A 336 5.00 21.55 -5.53
C THR A 336 4.21 21.76 -4.24
N GLU A 337 3.93 20.67 -3.52
CA GLU A 337 3.36 20.67 -2.17
C GLU A 337 4.14 19.69 -1.29
N PHE A 338 4.56 20.14 -0.11
CA PHE A 338 5.20 19.29 0.90
C PHE A 338 4.87 19.76 2.31
N THR A 339 5.23 18.97 3.32
CA THR A 339 5.01 19.32 4.72
C THR A 339 6.26 20.02 5.28
N GLY A 340 6.12 21.29 5.65
CA GLY A 340 7.13 22.05 6.38
C GLY A 340 7.13 21.71 7.87
N LEU A 341 8.33 21.71 8.46
CA LEU A 341 8.55 21.73 9.90
C LEU A 341 9.25 23.04 10.22
N ASP A 342 8.50 23.96 10.78
CA ASP A 342 8.91 25.33 10.95
C ASP A 342 8.95 25.68 12.44
N LEU A 343 9.96 26.46 12.83
CA LEU A 343 10.01 27.08 14.15
C LEU A 343 10.48 28.53 14.03
N GLU A 344 10.22 29.30 15.07
CA GLU A 344 10.76 30.65 15.27
C GLU A 344 10.88 30.88 16.78
N MET A 345 11.92 31.60 17.19
CA MET A 345 12.23 31.82 18.60
C MET A 345 12.90 33.19 18.78
N ALA A 346 12.45 33.95 19.78
CA ALA A 346 13.18 35.10 20.29
C ALA A 346 14.47 34.63 20.99
N PHE A 347 15.57 35.34 20.74
CA PHE A 347 16.86 35.12 21.39
C PHE A 347 17.27 36.38 22.16
N GLU A 348 18.20 36.24 23.10
CA GLU A 348 18.55 37.31 24.02
C GLU A 348 19.69 38.19 23.48
N GLU A 349 20.81 37.56 23.12
CA GLU A 349 22.05 38.26 22.78
C GLU A 349 22.48 37.98 21.35
N ASP A 350 22.42 36.72 20.91
CA ASP A 350 22.97 36.31 19.63
C ASP A 350 22.15 35.18 18.97
N TYR A 351 21.97 35.26 17.65
CA TYR A 351 21.26 34.25 16.87
C TYR A 351 21.87 32.84 16.97
N HIS A 352 23.13 32.71 17.43
CA HIS A 352 23.75 31.42 17.74
C HIS A 352 23.00 30.63 18.81
N GLU A 353 22.17 31.26 19.64
CA GLU A 353 21.23 30.57 20.53
C GLU A 353 20.25 29.72 19.71
N VAL A 354 19.68 30.29 18.65
CA VAL A 354 18.78 29.58 17.72
C VAL A 354 19.54 28.54 16.91
N VAL A 355 20.76 28.84 16.44
CA VAL A 355 21.60 27.86 15.72
C VAL A 355 21.90 26.65 16.60
N THR A 356 22.25 26.85 17.86
CA THR A 356 22.54 25.77 18.81
C THR A 356 21.29 24.92 19.06
N LEU A 357 20.12 25.56 19.23
CA LEU A 357 18.84 24.86 19.33
C LEU A 357 18.58 23.97 18.09
N LEU A 358 18.79 24.50 16.88
CA LEU A 358 18.60 23.76 15.63
C LEU A 358 19.54 22.55 15.52
N GLU A 359 20.79 22.68 15.96
CA GLU A 359 21.73 21.57 16.00
C GLU A 359 21.30 20.48 16.98
N GLU A 360 20.92 20.87 18.20
CA GLU A 360 20.39 19.95 19.20
C GLU A 360 19.13 19.23 18.69
N LEU A 361 18.22 19.96 18.03
CA LEU A 361 17.01 19.42 17.42
C LEU A 361 17.35 18.34 16.37
N MET A 362 18.27 18.65 15.45
CA MET A 362 18.67 17.70 14.41
C MET A 362 19.34 16.46 15.01
N LEU A 363 20.24 16.63 15.98
CA LEU A 363 20.87 15.52 16.70
C LEU A 363 19.84 14.68 17.46
N TYR A 364 18.84 15.30 18.07
CA TYR A 364 17.75 14.63 18.77
C TYR A 364 16.92 13.78 17.80
N ILE A 365 16.53 14.34 16.66
CA ILE A 365 15.80 13.62 15.61
C ILE A 365 16.62 12.44 15.10
N PHE A 366 17.88 12.65 14.70
CA PHE A 366 18.69 11.57 14.14
C PHE A 366 18.95 10.43 15.14
N ASN A 367 19.23 10.76 16.41
CA ASN A 367 19.36 9.75 17.46
C ASN A 367 18.03 9.03 17.74
N GLY A 368 16.93 9.77 17.77
CA GLY A 368 15.58 9.21 17.95
C GLY A 368 15.21 8.23 16.83
N LEU A 369 15.50 8.58 15.57
CA LEU A 369 15.28 7.67 14.44
C LEU A 369 16.15 6.41 14.54
N ARG A 370 17.43 6.56 14.88
CA ARG A 370 18.38 5.44 15.03
C ARG A 370 17.96 4.46 16.14
N THR A 371 17.29 4.94 17.18
CA THR A 371 16.94 4.15 18.36
C THR A 371 15.47 3.72 18.36
N LYS A 372 14.53 4.67 18.41
CA LYS A 372 13.08 4.43 18.50
C LYS A 372 12.49 3.83 17.21
N TYR A 373 13.12 4.05 16.05
CA TYR A 373 12.62 3.62 14.73
C TYR A 373 13.57 2.63 14.02
N LYS A 374 14.46 1.98 14.78
CA LYS A 374 15.51 1.10 14.24
C LYS A 374 14.96 -0.01 13.33
N LYS A 375 13.85 -0.65 13.75
CA LYS A 375 13.20 -1.73 12.99
C LYS A 375 12.82 -1.26 11.58
N GLN A 376 12.25 -0.05 11.46
CA GLN A 376 11.84 0.52 10.19
C GLN A 376 13.04 0.96 9.37
N THR A 377 14.04 1.61 9.98
CA THR A 377 15.25 2.05 9.26
C THR A 377 16.05 0.86 8.73
N ASP A 378 16.15 -0.22 9.50
CA ASP A 378 16.81 -1.45 9.07
C ASP A 378 16.07 -2.09 7.89
N LEU A 379 14.73 -2.14 7.92
CA LEU A 379 13.92 -2.63 6.80
C LEU A 379 14.12 -1.79 5.54
N VAL A 380 14.14 -0.45 5.63
CA VAL A 380 14.41 0.39 4.45
C VAL A 380 15.81 0.13 3.91
N ARG A 381 16.81 -0.12 4.78
CA ARG A 381 18.21 -0.38 4.39
C ARG A 381 18.39 -1.72 3.65
N THR A 382 17.49 -2.69 3.80
CA THR A 382 17.55 -3.93 3.02
C THR A 382 17.26 -3.70 1.53
N VAL A 383 16.51 -2.63 1.21
CA VAL A 383 16.12 -2.26 -0.15
C VAL A 383 17.01 -1.14 -0.69
N TYR A 384 17.17 -0.07 0.09
CA TYR A 384 18.00 1.08 -0.27
C TYR A 384 19.29 1.04 0.56
N GLN A 385 20.32 0.42 -0.03
CA GLN A 385 21.62 0.26 0.61
C GLN A 385 22.34 1.61 0.72
N VAL A 386 22.28 2.20 1.91
CA VAL A 386 22.94 3.46 2.25
C VAL A 386 23.84 3.24 3.47
N GLU A 387 24.98 3.93 3.50
CA GLU A 387 25.84 3.96 4.68
C GLU A 387 25.07 4.47 5.90
N GLU A 388 25.54 4.09 7.09
CA GLU A 388 25.01 4.65 8.32
C GLU A 388 25.23 6.17 8.36
N PHE A 389 24.19 6.91 8.75
CA PHE A 389 24.30 8.35 8.93
C PHE A 389 25.24 8.66 10.10
N LYS A 390 26.40 9.25 9.78
CA LYS A 390 27.46 9.52 10.76
C LYS A 390 27.08 10.74 11.59
N LEU A 391 26.93 10.54 12.89
CA LEU A 391 26.73 11.64 13.84
C LEU A 391 28.07 12.16 14.36
N PRO A 392 28.22 13.48 14.51
CA PRO A 392 29.40 14.04 15.14
C PRO A 392 29.47 13.63 16.62
N PRO A 393 30.66 13.56 17.22
CA PRO A 393 30.79 13.42 18.67
C PRO A 393 30.07 14.56 19.41
N PRO A 394 29.61 14.34 20.65
CA PRO A 394 28.99 15.38 21.46
C PRO A 394 29.84 16.65 21.53
N GLY A 395 29.22 17.81 21.31
CA GLY A 395 29.90 19.11 21.30
C GLY A 395 30.82 19.36 20.11
N LYS A 396 30.82 18.48 19.09
CA LYS A 396 31.66 18.61 17.89
C LYS A 396 30.83 18.69 16.60
N VAL A 397 29.66 19.30 16.66
CA VAL A 397 28.85 19.57 15.45
C VAL A 397 29.66 20.49 14.54
N PRO A 398 29.91 20.12 13.27
CA PRO A 398 30.67 20.96 12.36
C PRO A 398 29.93 22.26 12.07
N ARG A 399 30.53 23.39 12.47
CA ARG A 399 30.12 24.74 12.07
C ARG A 399 31.23 25.31 11.21
N LEU A 400 30.91 25.62 9.96
CA LEU A 400 31.84 26.25 9.02
C LEU A 400 31.28 27.60 8.62
N HIS A 401 32.09 28.64 8.72
CA HIS A 401 31.77 29.90 8.08
C HIS A 401 31.79 29.70 6.57
N PHE A 402 30.92 30.42 5.88
CA PHE A 402 30.82 30.37 4.41
C PHE A 402 32.17 30.59 3.71
N LYS A 403 33.02 31.48 4.24
CA LYS A 403 34.37 31.73 3.72
C LYS A 403 35.30 30.52 3.84
N GLU A 404 35.18 29.74 4.92
CA GLU A 404 35.95 28.49 5.10
C GLU A 404 35.48 27.45 4.09
N GLY A 405 34.17 27.33 3.88
CA GLY A 405 33.61 26.46 2.84
C GLY A 405 34.12 26.82 1.44
N ILE A 406 34.19 28.11 1.09
CA ILE A 406 34.79 28.56 -0.18
C ILE A 406 36.27 28.18 -0.26
N ALA A 407 37.02 28.35 0.83
CA ALA A 407 38.45 28.00 0.86
C ALA A 407 38.65 26.50 0.63
N MET A 408 37.86 25.64 1.30
CA MET A 408 37.89 24.19 1.11
C MET A 408 37.56 23.80 -0.34
N LEU A 409 36.56 24.44 -0.95
CA LEU A 409 36.24 24.20 -2.36
C LEU A 409 37.41 24.58 -3.27
N ARG A 410 37.99 25.78 -3.10
CA ARG A 410 39.15 26.22 -3.89
C ARG A 410 40.38 25.33 -3.72
N GLU A 411 40.57 24.77 -2.52
CA GLU A 411 41.65 23.83 -2.24
C GLU A 411 41.43 22.48 -2.94
N ALA A 412 40.17 22.06 -3.10
CA ALA A 412 39.79 20.82 -3.77
C ALA A 412 39.83 20.90 -5.32
N GLY A 413 40.07 22.07 -5.90
CA GLY A 413 40.07 22.33 -7.35
C GLY A 413 38.78 22.97 -7.83
#